data_AF-A0A966DNX1-F1
#
_entry.id   AF-A0A966DNX1-F1
#
_cell.length_a   1.000
_cell.length_b   1.000
_cell.length_c   1.000
_cell.angle_alpha   90.00
_cell.angle_beta   90.00
_cell.angle_gamma   90.00
#
_symmetry.space_group_name_H-M   'P 1'
#
loop_
_entity.id
_entity.type
_entity.pdbx_description
1 polymer ?
#
loop_
_entity_poly.entity_id
_entity_poly.type
_entity_poly.pdbx_seq_one_letter_code
_entity_poly.pdbx_strand_id
1 'polypeptide(L)' 'MKVAVENAGPCRKQIKVEFTAEEIQKEYDESLAVYAQHGKVKGFRPGKAPVDLIRRTYDKQILE' A
#
# COMPACT_ATOMS: atom_id res chain seq x y z
N MET A 1 4.60 -10.32 -10.37
CA MET A 1 3.56 -11.08 -9.63
C MET A 1 3.62 -12.57 -9.99
N LYS A 2 3.79 -13.48 -9.02
CA LYS A 2 3.73 -14.94 -9.22
C LYS A 2 2.74 -15.55 -8.23
N VAL A 3 1.70 -16.22 -8.73
CA VAL A 3 0.61 -16.78 -7.92
C VAL A 3 0.70 -18.31 -7.95
N ALA A 4 0.95 -18.92 -6.80
CA ALA A 4 0.90 -20.37 -6.62
C ALA A 4 -0.35 -20.73 -5.81
N VAL A 5 -1.26 -21.51 -6.42
CA VAL A 5 -2.49 -21.96 -5.79
C VAL A 5 -2.32 -23.43 -5.40
N GLU A 6 -2.20 -23.71 -4.11
CA GLU A 6 -2.14 -25.06 -3.56
C GLU A 6 -3.53 -25.46 -3.02
N ASN A 7 -4.05 -26.61 -3.42
CA ASN A 7 -5.33 -27.13 -2.91
C ASN A 7 -5.07 -27.79 -1.55
N ALA A 8 -5.50 -27.14 -0.46
CA ALA A 8 -5.29 -27.59 0.92
C ALA A 8 -6.46 -28.44 1.48
N GLY A 9 -7.47 -28.79 0.65
CA GLY A 9 -8.59 -29.65 1.01
C GLY A 9 -9.78 -29.56 0.04
N PRO A 10 -10.90 -30.27 0.30
CA PRO A 10 -12.06 -30.33 -0.62
C PRO A 10 -12.74 -28.97 -0.87
N CYS A 11 -12.62 -28.01 0.06
CA CYS A 11 -13.18 -26.65 -0.08
C CYS A 11 -12.18 -25.53 0.30
N ARG A 12 -10.89 -25.82 0.48
CA ARG A 12 -9.90 -24.80 0.87
C ARG A 12 -8.77 -24.73 -0.15
N LYS A 13 -8.57 -23.54 -0.71
CA LYS A 13 -7.43 -23.20 -1.55
C LYS A 13 -6.51 -22.26 -0.79
N GLN A 14 -5.22 -22.56 -0.79
CA GLN A 14 -4.19 -21.69 -0.25
C GLN A 14 -3.51 -21.00 -1.43
N ILE A 15 -3.54 -19.68 -1.45
CA ILE A 15 -2.93 -18.89 -2.51
C ILE A 15 -1.68 -18.25 -1.92
N LYS A 16 -0.51 -18.66 -2.42
CA LYS A 16 0.76 -17.96 -2.18
C LYS A 16 0.97 -16.96 -3.31
N VAL A 17 1.06 -15.69 -2.97
CA VAL A 17 1.38 -14.62 -3.93
C VAL A 17 2.78 -14.11 -3.60
N GLU A 18 3.69 -14.26 -4.55
CA GLU A 18 5.02 -13.67 -4.49
C GLU A 18 5.02 -12.39 -5.33
N PHE A 19 5.37 -11.27 -4.68
CA PHE A 19 5.54 -9.96 -5.29
C PHE A 19 7.03 -9.63 -5.34
N THR A 20 7.50 -8.99 -6.42
CA THR A 20 8.85 -8.43 -6.44
C THR A 20 8.89 -7.12 -5.66
N ALA A 21 10.05 -6.75 -5.13
CA ALA A 21 10.21 -5.51 -4.36
C ALA A 21 9.89 -4.25 -5.19
N GLU A 22 10.18 -4.28 -6.50
CA GLU A 22 9.93 -3.17 -7.42
C GLU A 22 8.44 -2.94 -7.66
N GLU A 23 7.65 -4.01 -7.80
CA GLU A 23 6.19 -3.91 -7.95
C GLU A 23 5.54 -3.33 -6.69
N ILE A 24 6.01 -3.74 -5.51
CA ILE A 24 5.53 -3.22 -4.23
C ILE A 24 5.86 -1.73 -4.08
N GLN A 25 7.09 -1.31 -4.42
CA GLN A 25 7.49 0.09 -4.32
C GLN A 25 6.68 0.99 -5.24
N LYS A 26 6.40 0.55 -6.46
CA LYS A 26 5.57 1.33 -7.38
C LYS A 26 4.15 1.52 -6.86
N GLU A 27 3.51 0.45 -6.39
CA GLU A 27 2.16 0.49 -5.80
C GLU A 27 2.14 1.37 -4.53
N TYR A 28 3.22 1.35 -3.75
CA TYR A 28 3.41 2.17 -2.55
C TYR A 28 3.50 3.67 -2.89
N ASP A 29 4.30 4.03 -3.90
CA ASP A 29 4.43 5.41 -4.37
C ASP A 29 3.12 5.94 -4.99
N GLU A 30 2.40 5.11 -5.74
CA GLU A 30 1.07 5.46 -6.27
C GLU A 30 0.05 5.69 -5.14
N SER A 31 0.04 4.81 -4.14
CA SER A 31 -0.77 4.98 -2.94
C SER A 31 -0.42 6.28 -2.21
N LEU A 32 0.87 6.54 -2.00
CA LEU A 32 1.35 7.79 -1.38
C LEU A 32 0.88 9.03 -2.15
N ALA A 33 0.86 9.01 -3.48
CA ALA A 33 0.38 10.13 -4.29
C ALA A 33 -1.12 10.39 -4.08
N VAL A 34 -1.93 9.33 -3.96
CA VAL A 34 -3.37 9.45 -3.66
C VAL A 34 -3.59 10.02 -2.26
N TYR A 35 -2.85 9.52 -1.27
CA TYR A 35 -2.85 10.04 0.10
C TYR A 35 -2.29 11.46 0.18
N ALA A 36 -1.38 11.86 -0.68
CA ALA A 36 -0.88 13.23 -0.72
C ALA A 36 -1.95 14.22 -1.20
N GLN A 37 -2.81 13.80 -2.12
CA GLN A 37 -3.92 14.63 -2.61
C GLN A 37 -5.08 14.72 -1.61
N HIS A 38 -5.40 13.63 -0.90
CA HIS A 38 -6.58 13.54 -0.04
C HIS A 38 -6.27 13.59 1.46
N GLY A 39 -5.00 13.48 1.83
CA GLY A 39 -4.53 13.34 3.21
C GLY A 39 -4.83 14.57 4.04
N LYS A 40 -5.54 14.36 5.15
CA LYS A 40 -5.77 15.38 6.17
C LYS A 40 -4.63 15.30 7.19
N VAL A 41 -3.55 16.02 6.91
CA VAL A 41 -2.48 16.23 7.90
C VAL A 41 -2.86 17.42 8.79
N LYS A 42 -2.86 17.22 10.11
CA LYS A 42 -3.20 18.28 11.08
C LYS A 42 -2.31 19.51 10.85
N GLY A 43 -2.94 20.66 10.59
CA GLY A 43 -2.25 21.93 10.34
C GLY A 43 -1.99 22.25 8.86
N PHE A 44 -2.22 21.31 7.94
CA PHE A 44 -2.11 21.55 6.50
C PHE A 44 -3.46 21.53 5.82
N ARG A 45 -3.63 22.38 4.80
CA ARG A 45 -4.77 22.28 3.89
C ARG A 45 -4.67 20.93 3.14
N PRO A 46 -5.77 20.17 3.02
CA PRO A 46 -5.76 18.90 2.29
C PRO A 46 -5.16 19.10 0.88
N GLY A 47 -4.30 18.17 0.47
CA GLY A 47 -3.60 18.22 -0.83
C GLY A 47 -2.33 19.09 -0.88
N LYS A 48 -1.96 19.76 0.22
CA LYS A 48 -0.78 20.66 0.29
C LYS A 48 0.20 20.30 1.40
N ALA A 49 0.07 19.11 1.99
CA ALA A 49 1.04 18.61 2.96
C ALA A 49 2.32 18.14 2.25
N PRO A 50 3.50 18.33 2.85
CA PRO A 50 4.74 17.78 2.31
C PRO A 50 4.77 16.26 2.40
N VAL A 51 5.37 15.63 1.39
CA VAL A 51 5.35 14.17 1.20
C VAL A 51 6.00 13.41 2.36
N ASP A 52 7.03 13.98 3.00
CA ASP A 52 7.70 13.37 4.16
C ASP A 52 6.77 13.23 5.38
N LEU A 53 5.91 14.22 5.62
CA LEU A 53 4.93 14.17 6.70
C LEU A 53 3.77 13.22 6.40
N ILE A 54 3.33 13.17 5.14
CA ILE A 54 2.32 12.21 4.68
C ILE A 54 2.86 10.80 4.84
N ARG A 55 4.09 10.54 4.40
CA ARG A 55 4.76 9.26 4.59
C ARG A 55 4.79 8.88 6.07
N ARG A 56 5.25 9.75 6.97
CA ARG A 56 5.27 9.45 8.42
C ARG A 56 3.89 9.20 9.05
N THR A 57 2.87 9.90 8.57
CA THR A 57 1.52 9.83 9.16
C THR A 57 0.74 8.63 8.63
N TYR A 58 0.90 8.33 7.33
CA TYR A 58 0.15 7.31 6.61
C TYR A 58 0.96 6.02 6.37
N ASP A 59 2.25 5.96 6.72
CA ASP A 59 3.09 4.74 6.60
C ASP A 59 2.37 3.54 7.19
N LYS A 60 1.80 3.70 8.39
CA LYS A 60 1.05 2.67 9.10
C LYS A 60 -0.26 2.28 8.39
N GLN A 61 -0.91 3.22 7.72
CA GLN A 61 -2.16 2.95 6.99
C GLN A 61 -1.92 2.36 5.58
N ILE A 62 -0.70 2.52 5.03
CA ILE A 62 -0.34 1.96 3.72
C ILE A 62 0.29 0.56 3.90
N LEU A 63 0.90 0.28 5.06
CA LEU A 63 1.48 -1.02 5.41
C LEU A 63 0.47 -2.04 6.02
N GLU A 64 -0.70 -1.58 6.49
CA GLU A 64 -1.84 -2.43 6.92
C GLU A 64 -2.68 -2.88 5.73
#